data_AF-A0A2I0NE59-F1
#
_entry.id   AF-A0A2I0NE59-F1
#
_cell.length_a   1.000
_cell.length_b   1.000
_cell.length_c   1.000
_cell.angle_alpha   90.00
_cell.angle_beta   90.00
_cell.angle_gamma   90.00
#
_symmetry.space_group_name_H-M   'P 1'
#
loop_
_entity.id
_entity.type
_entity.pdbx_description
1 polymer ?
#
loop_
_entity_poly.entity_id
_entity_poly.type
_entity_poly.pdbx_seq_one_letter_code
_entity_poly.pdbx_strand_id
1 'polypeptide(L)'
;MLSDQAARVLSLENAGKMTCLAAVGADLSGFIESAKAADSNIILDGCPVSCGKKIFERAGISDFKQYLMTDFGVEKGVTKITDEVVERVAQAIKSKILE
;
A
#
# COMPACT_ATOMS: atom_id res chain seq x y z
N MET A 1 -1.35 -7.74 -9.06
CA MET A 1 -1.47 -8.11 -7.63
C MET A 1 -2.53 -7.22 -7.01
N LEU A 2 -3.32 -7.68 -6.04
CA LEU A 2 -4.44 -6.89 -5.48
C LEU A 2 -3.98 -5.52 -4.96
N SER A 3 -2.89 -5.47 -4.19
CA SER A 3 -2.41 -4.21 -3.61
C SER A 3 -2.02 -3.15 -4.64
N ASP A 4 -1.40 -3.55 -5.77
CA ASP A 4 -1.14 -2.64 -6.89
C ASP A 4 -2.44 -2.13 -7.53
N GLN A 5 -3.42 -3.01 -7.75
CA GLN A 5 -4.71 -2.62 -8.33
C GLN A 5 -5.49 -1.68 -7.39
N ALA A 6 -5.52 -1.98 -6.10
CA ALA A 6 -6.14 -1.10 -5.10
C ALA A 6 -5.42 0.26 -5.00
N ALA A 7 -4.08 0.28 -5.04
CA ALA A 7 -3.29 1.52 -5.05
C ALA A 7 -3.60 2.39 -6.28
N ARG A 8 -3.80 1.79 -7.46
CA ARG A 8 -4.19 2.50 -8.67
C ARG A 8 -5.58 3.13 -8.55
N VAL A 9 -6.56 2.42 -7.98
CA VAL A 9 -7.90 2.98 -7.73
C VAL A 9 -7.79 4.18 -6.79
N LEU A 10 -7.11 4.03 -5.65
CA LEU A 10 -6.88 5.13 -4.70
C LEU A 10 -6.22 6.35 -5.39
N SER A 11 -5.25 6.11 -6.26
CA SER A 11 -4.57 7.18 -7.01
C SER A 11 -5.47 7.84 -8.04
N LEU A 12 -6.30 7.09 -8.77
CA LEU A 12 -7.25 7.63 -9.74
C LEU A 12 -8.33 8.48 -9.06
N GLU A 13 -8.71 8.10 -7.85
CA GLU A 13 -9.69 8.83 -7.04
C GLU A 13 -9.09 9.99 -6.23
N ASN A 14 -7.81 10.32 -6.45
CA ASN A 14 -7.08 11.38 -5.75
C ASN A 14 -7.00 11.19 -4.22
N ALA A 15 -7.11 9.96 -3.72
CA ALA A 15 -6.94 9.63 -2.30
C ALA A 15 -5.45 9.53 -1.89
N GLY A 16 -4.53 9.58 -2.84
CA GLY A 16 -3.08 9.56 -2.61
C GLY A 16 -2.30 9.52 -3.92
N LYS A 17 -0.98 9.68 -3.84
CA LYS A 17 -0.09 9.47 -4.99
C LYS A 17 0.54 8.09 -4.92
N MET A 18 0.51 7.35 -6.02
CA MET A 18 1.12 6.03 -6.09
C MET A 18 2.65 6.14 -6.23
N THR A 19 3.39 5.34 -5.46
CA THR A 19 4.86 5.23 -5.55
C THR A 19 5.29 3.75 -5.60
N CYS A 20 6.45 3.49 -6.18
CA CYS A 20 6.96 2.13 -6.37
C CYS A 20 7.67 1.64 -5.10
N LEU A 21 7.08 0.69 -4.38
CA LEU A 21 7.70 0.06 -3.21
C LEU A 21 9.01 -0.68 -3.55
N ALA A 22 9.11 -1.28 -4.74
CA ALA A 22 10.32 -1.97 -5.18
C ALA A 22 11.50 -1.00 -5.35
N ALA A 23 11.24 0.25 -5.75
CA ALA A 23 12.28 1.27 -5.86
C ALA A 23 12.82 1.69 -4.47
N VAL A 24 11.95 1.77 -3.45
CA VAL A 24 12.37 1.96 -2.05
C VAL A 24 13.19 0.75 -1.58
N GLY A 25 12.73 -0.47 -1.88
CA GLY A 25 13.45 -1.71 -1.53
C GLY A 25 14.80 -1.89 -2.25
N ALA A 26 14.96 -1.26 -3.41
CA ALA A 26 16.21 -1.21 -4.17
C ALA A 26 17.14 -0.05 -3.74
N ASP A 27 16.80 0.65 -2.66
CA ASP A 27 17.59 1.74 -2.08
C ASP A 27 17.78 2.94 -3.04
N LEU A 28 16.79 3.20 -3.90
CA LEU A 28 16.83 4.34 -4.81
C LEU A 28 16.52 5.63 -4.04
N SER A 29 17.53 6.47 -3.86
CA SER A 29 17.48 7.68 -3.02
C SER A 29 16.27 8.59 -3.31
N GLY A 30 15.95 8.83 -4.58
CA GLY A 30 14.80 9.68 -4.94
C GLY A 30 13.45 9.17 -4.40
N PHE A 31 13.26 7.85 -4.33
CA PHE A 31 12.03 7.25 -3.79
C PHE A 31 12.00 7.29 -2.27
N ILE A 32 13.16 7.08 -1.63
CA ILE A 32 13.29 7.18 -0.17
C ILE A 32 13.04 8.60 0.29
N GLU A 33 13.67 9.59 -0.34
CA GLU A 33 13.50 11.00 0.03
C GLU A 33 12.08 11.49 -0.25
N SER A 34 11.46 11.04 -1.34
CA SER A 34 10.05 11.31 -1.62
C SER A 34 9.13 10.74 -0.53
N ALA A 35 9.37 9.50 -0.08
CA ALA A 35 8.59 8.87 0.99
C ALA A 35 8.81 9.57 2.34
N LYS A 36 10.04 9.99 2.67
CA LYS A 36 10.32 10.77 3.89
C LYS A 36 9.68 12.16 3.89
N ALA A 37 9.53 12.77 2.71
CA ALA A 37 8.96 14.10 2.55
C ALA A 37 7.42 14.10 2.45
N ALA A 38 6.78 12.93 2.35
CA ALA A 38 5.33 12.82 2.29
C ALA A 38 4.69 13.16 3.65
N ASP A 39 3.56 13.88 3.63
CA ASP A 39 2.79 14.19 4.85
C ASP A 39 2.31 12.92 5.56
N SER A 40 2.03 11.86 4.80
CA SER A 40 1.74 10.53 5.31
C SER A 40 1.99 9.49 4.24
N ASN A 41 2.47 8.32 4.64
CA ASN A 41 2.62 7.17 3.76
C ASN A 41 1.59 6.10 4.09
N ILE A 42 1.13 5.38 3.07
CA ILE A 42 0.36 4.15 3.25
C ILE A 42 1.09 2.99 2.57
N ILE A 43 1.05 1.82 3.21
CA ILE A 43 1.63 0.58 2.69
C ILE A 43 0.53 -0.45 2.54
N LEU A 44 0.35 -0.95 1.32
CA LEU A 44 -0.60 -2.02 1.02
C LEU A 44 0.12 -3.35 0.94
N ASP A 45 0.16 -4.07 2.06
CA ASP A 45 0.84 -5.36 2.16
C ASP A 45 -0.13 -6.53 1.95
N GLY A 46 0.27 -7.51 1.14
CA GLY A 46 -0.59 -8.64 0.80
C GLY A 46 -0.81 -9.65 1.93
N CYS A 47 0.08 -9.70 2.93
CA CYS A 47 0.04 -10.71 3.98
C CYS A 47 0.83 -10.26 5.24
N PRO A 48 0.68 -10.97 6.38
CA PRO A 48 1.35 -10.65 7.65
C PRO A 48 2.88 -10.71 7.63
N VAL A 49 3.51 -11.18 6.53
CA VAL A 49 4.97 -11.08 6.37
C VAL A 49 5.42 -9.61 6.31
N SER A 50 4.53 -8.72 5.86
CA SER A 50 4.71 -7.27 5.93
C SER A 50 5.99 -6.78 5.24
N CYS A 51 6.23 -7.25 4.02
CA CYS A 51 7.44 -6.95 3.27
C CYS A 51 7.59 -5.44 3.03
N GLY A 52 6.50 -4.74 2.70
CA GLY A 52 6.54 -3.30 2.47
C GLY A 52 6.87 -2.52 3.73
N LYS A 53 6.23 -2.86 4.85
CA LYS A 53 6.58 -2.29 6.16
C LYS A 53 8.07 -2.48 6.49
N LYS A 54 8.61 -3.69 6.32
CA LYS A 54 10.03 -3.98 6.59
C LYS A 54 10.99 -3.18 5.69
N ILE A 55 10.60 -2.94 4.43
CA ILE A 55 11.35 -2.08 3.51
C ILE A 55 11.39 -0.64 4.05
N PHE A 56 10.24 -0.10 4.46
CA PHE A 56 10.15 1.26 5.02
C PHE A 56 10.97 1.41 6.31
N GLU A 57 10.83 0.46 7.24
CA GLU A 57 11.60 0.43 8.49
C GLU A 57 13.11 0.39 8.23
N ARG A 58 13.56 -0.44 7.27
CA ARG A 58 14.98 -0.51 6.88
C ARG A 58 15.47 0.80 6.23
N ALA A 59 14.61 1.50 5.49
CA ALA A 59 14.93 2.79 4.89
C ALA A 59 14.85 3.97 5.89
N GLY A 60 14.57 3.71 7.16
CA GLY A 60 14.44 4.74 8.21
C GLY A 60 13.16 5.57 8.10
N ILE A 61 12.13 5.06 7.42
CA ILE A 61 10.83 5.71 7.29
C ILE A 61 9.90 5.08 8.32
N SER A 62 9.52 5.85 9.34
CA SER A 62 8.65 5.38 10.44
C SER A 62 7.23 5.89 10.38
N ASP A 63 6.97 6.97 9.63
CA ASP A 63 5.63 7.55 9.50
C ASP A 63 4.88 6.93 8.32
N PHE A 64 4.19 5.83 8.60
CA PHE A 64 3.32 5.15 7.66
C PHE A 64 2.18 4.41 8.36
N LYS A 65 1.03 4.33 7.67
CA LYS A 65 -0.05 3.40 8.00
C LYS A 65 0.07 2.15 7.13
N GLN A 66 -0.03 0.97 7.72
CA GLN A 66 -0.04 -0.30 6.98
C GLN A 66 -1.46 -0.85 6.91
N TYR A 67 -1.84 -1.33 5.73
CA TYR A 67 -3.08 -2.05 5.50
C TYR A 67 -2.76 -3.44 4.93
N LEU A 68 -3.15 -4.49 5.67
CA LEU A 68 -2.97 -5.86 5.21
C LEU A 68 -4.18 -6.29 4.40
N MET A 69 -3.97 -6.81 3.19
CA MET A 69 -5.07 -7.29 2.35
C MET A 69 -5.88 -8.41 3.03
N THR A 70 -5.24 -9.19 3.91
CA THR A 70 -5.88 -10.22 4.74
C THR A 70 -6.94 -9.66 5.69
N ASP A 71 -6.77 -8.42 6.18
CA ASP A 71 -7.73 -7.76 7.06
C ASP A 71 -9.03 -7.40 6.32
N PHE A 72 -8.99 -7.42 4.98
CA PHE A 72 -10.13 -7.21 4.09
C PHE A 72 -10.64 -8.53 3.47
N GLY A 73 -10.27 -9.68 4.05
CA GLY A 73 -10.73 -11.00 3.62
C GLY A 73 -10.09 -11.49 2.32
N VAL A 74 -8.88 -11.01 2.00
CA VAL A 74 -8.15 -11.48 0.81
C VAL A 74 -6.99 -12.38 1.21
N GLU A 75 -7.22 -13.67 1.03
CA GLU A 75 -6.27 -14.73 1.36
C GLU A 75 -5.51 -15.21 0.12
N LYS A 76 -4.18 -15.33 0.25
CA LYS A 76 -3.30 -15.74 -0.84
C LYS A 76 -3.64 -17.17 -1.30
N GLY A 77 -3.91 -17.33 -2.59
CA GLY A 77 -4.23 -18.63 -3.18
C GLY A 77 -5.67 -19.11 -2.95
N VAL A 78 -6.48 -18.34 -2.21
CA VAL A 78 -7.88 -18.65 -1.91
C VAL A 78 -8.80 -17.63 -2.57
N THR A 79 -8.61 -16.34 -2.29
CA THR A 79 -9.47 -15.28 -2.82
C THR A 79 -9.10 -14.96 -4.27
N LYS A 80 -10.02 -15.19 -5.20
CA LYS A 80 -9.87 -14.74 -6.59
C LYS A 80 -9.94 -13.22 -6.64
N ILE A 81 -8.95 -12.59 -7.27
CA ILE A 81 -8.94 -11.15 -7.48
C ILE A 81 -9.88 -10.83 -8.65
N THR A 82 -11.00 -10.16 -8.33
CA THR A 82 -11.98 -9.62 -9.28
C THR A 82 -12.05 -8.11 -9.12
N ASP A 83 -12.64 -7.41 -10.09
CA ASP A 83 -12.83 -5.95 -10.01
C ASP A 83 -13.64 -5.56 -8.77
N GLU A 84 -14.64 -6.36 -8.38
CA GLU A 84 -15.40 -6.17 -7.15
C GLU A 84 -14.53 -6.25 -5.89
N VAL A 85 -13.59 -7.21 -5.83
CA VAL A 85 -12.66 -7.34 -4.70
C VAL A 85 -11.71 -6.14 -4.65
N VAL A 86 -11.21 -5.69 -5.80
CA VAL A 86 -10.34 -4.51 -5.90
C VAL A 86 -11.06 -3.27 -5.39
N GLU A 87 -12.26 -3.02 -5.91
CA GLU A 87 -13.07 -1.86 -5.57
C GLU A 87 -13.43 -1.84 -4.09
N ARG A 88 -13.95 -2.97 -3.57
CA ARG A 88 -14.30 -3.11 -2.15
C ARG A 88 -13.11 -2.82 -1.22
N VAL A 89 -11.93 -3.35 -1.56
CA VAL A 89 -10.72 -3.14 -0.75
C VAL A 89 -10.23 -1.70 -0.86
N ALA A 90 -10.21 -1.12 -2.06
CA ALA A 90 -9.82 0.27 -2.27
C ALA A 90 -10.73 1.24 -1.51
N GLN A 91 -12.04 1.07 -1.59
CA GLN A 91 -13.00 1.92 -0.86
C GLN A 91 -12.86 1.77 0.65
N ALA A 92 -12.68 0.55 1.16
CA ALA A 92 -12.46 0.33 2.60
C ALA A 92 -11.18 1.00 3.11
N ILE A 93 -10.11 1.01 2.31
CA ILE A 93 -8.87 1.71 2.63
C ILE A 93 -9.06 3.23 2.54
N LYS A 94 -9.73 3.73 1.49
CA LYS A 94 -9.99 5.15 1.30
C LYS A 94 -10.73 5.76 2.49
N SER A 95 -11.77 5.08 2.99
CA SER A 95 -12.49 5.52 4.20
C SER A 95 -11.54 5.70 5.40
N LYS A 96 -10.60 4.76 5.60
CA LYS A 96 -9.62 4.80 6.71
C LYS A 96 -8.52 5.86 6.56
N ILE A 97 -8.29 6.34 5.33
CA ILE A 97 -7.30 7.41 5.06
C ILE A 97 -7.91 8.79 5.34
N LEU A 98 -9.22 8.94 5.13
CA LEU A 98 -9.95 10.20 5.32
C LEU A 98 -10.45 10.43 6.75
N GLU A 99 -10.35 9.42 7.62
CA GLU A 99 -10.51 9.51 9.08
C GLU A 99 -9.29 10.18 9.74
#